data_AF-A0A2D7BPS4-F1
#
_entry.id   AF-A0A2D7BPS4-F1
#
_cell.length_a   1.000
_cell.length_b   1.000
_cell.length_c   1.000
_cell.angle_alpha   90.00
_cell.angle_beta   90.00
_cell.angle_gamma   90.00
#
_symmetry.space_group_name_H-M   'P 1'
#
loop_
_entity.id
_entity.type
_entity.pdbx_description
1 polymer ?
#
loop_
_entity_poly.entity_id
_entity_poly.type
_entity_poly.pdbx_seq_one_letter_code
_entity_poly.pdbx_strand_id
1 'polypeptide(L)' 'MKCNYCDKVFDGDDSVLAHFHHLGENHYDVLTDVDKIMYDTRKKMIESNQEYKSQKQNDGDSDLVFNSRNSKV' A
#
# COMPACT_ATOMS: atom_id res chain seq x y z
N MET A 1 11.71 14.27 3.88
CA MET A 1 10.45 14.75 3.24
C MET A 1 9.71 15.67 4.19
N LYS A 2 9.34 16.89 3.77
CA LYS A 2 8.54 17.83 4.60
C LYS A 2 7.05 17.69 4.25
N CYS A 3 6.17 17.76 5.25
CA CYS A 3 4.74 17.84 5.02
C CYS A 3 4.34 19.21 4.44
N ASN A 4 3.42 19.22 3.48
CA ASN A 4 2.90 20.47 2.91
C ASN A 4 1.79 21.11 3.76
N TYR A 5 1.22 20.32 4.69
CA TYR A 5 0.06 20.72 5.50
C TYR A 5 0.43 21.01 6.97
N CYS A 6 1.68 20.74 7.37
CA CYS A 6 2.23 21.07 8.69
C CYS A 6 3.76 21.12 8.67
N ASP A 7 4.39 21.53 9.76
CA ASP A 7 5.85 21.62 9.86
C ASP A 7 6.56 20.29 10.17
N LYS A 8 5.86 19.16 10.07
CA LYS A 8 6.45 17.85 10.32
C LYS A 8 7.44 17.48 9.20
N VAL A 9 8.63 17.09 9.60
CA VAL A 9 9.70 16.61 8.73
C VAL A 9 9.91 15.12 8.99
N PHE A 10 10.01 14.36 7.92
CA PHE A 10 10.26 12.93 7.90
C PHE A 10 11.66 12.67 7.38
N ASP A 11 12.56 12.20 8.24
CA ASP A 11 13.93 11.87 7.91
C ASP A 11 14.15 10.35 7.99
N GLY A 12 14.99 9.80 7.11
CA GLY A 12 15.30 8.37 7.02
C GLY A 12 14.72 7.65 5.79
N ASP A 13 15.07 6.37 5.67
CA ASP A 13 14.78 5.55 4.48
C ASP A 13 13.26 5.34 4.27
N ASP A 14 12.50 5.21 5.37
CA ASP A 14 11.04 5.05 5.34
C ASP A 14 10.27 6.38 5.33
N SER A 15 10.96 7.50 5.08
CA SER A 15 10.35 8.84 5.13
C SER A 15 9.15 9.00 4.21
N VAL A 16 9.10 8.28 3.08
CA VAL A 16 7.97 8.29 2.15
C VAL A 16 6.74 7.60 2.74
N LEU A 17 6.92 6.43 3.34
CA LEU A 17 5.82 5.66 3.94
C LEU A 17 5.29 6.36 5.19
N ALA A 18 6.20 6.84 6.04
CA ALA A 18 5.85 7.62 7.22
C ALA A 18 5.09 8.90 6.86
N HIS A 19 5.51 9.61 5.81
CA HIS A 19 4.80 10.79 5.31
C HIS A 19 3.40 10.42 4.80
N PHE A 20 3.25 9.31 4.08
CA PHE A 20 1.96 8.84 3.59
C PHE A 20 0.99 8.53 4.73
N HIS A 21 1.40 7.78 5.75
CA HIS A 21 0.54 7.49 6.91
C HIS A 21 0.14 8.79 7.64
N HIS A 22 1.09 9.69 7.83
CA HIS A 22 0.82 10.97 8.48
C HIS A 22 -0.22 11.81 7.72
N LEU A 23 -0.16 11.86 6.39
CA LEU A 23 -1.17 12.55 5.58
C LEU A 23 -2.56 11.97 5.82
N GLY A 24 -2.70 10.65 5.82
CA GLY A 24 -3.97 9.97 6.06
C GLY A 24 -4.56 10.23 7.44
N GLU A 25 -3.72 10.14 8.48
CA GLU A 25 -4.18 10.27 9.88
C GLU A 25 -4.51 11.70 10.28
N ASN A 26 -3.81 12.70 9.71
CA ASN A 26 -3.84 14.06 10.25
C ASN A 26 -4.36 15.10 9.25
N HIS A 27 -4.33 14.79 7.96
CA HIS A 27 -4.58 15.80 6.92
C HIS A 27 -5.57 15.36 5.85
N TYR A 28 -6.10 14.13 5.88
CA TYR A 28 -6.96 13.61 4.82
C TYR A 28 -8.15 14.52 4.50
N ASP A 29 -8.81 15.07 5.52
CA ASP A 29 -10.00 15.91 5.33
C ASP A 29 -9.69 17.22 4.59
N VAL A 30 -8.48 17.75 4.79
CA VAL A 30 -8.01 19.02 4.22
C VAL A 30 -7.23 18.85 2.92
N LEU A 31 -7.02 17.61 2.46
CA LEU A 31 -6.44 17.33 1.15
C LEU A 31 -7.35 17.88 0.04
N THR A 32 -6.72 18.33 -1.05
CA THR A 32 -7.44 18.65 -2.30
C THR A 32 -8.09 17.39 -2.88
N ASP A 33 -9.13 17.53 -3.70
CA ASP A 33 -9.80 16.37 -4.31
C ASP A 33 -8.83 15.51 -5.13
N VAL A 34 -7.87 16.14 -5.81
CA VAL A 34 -6.82 15.44 -6.57
C VAL A 34 -5.90 14.65 -5.63
N ASP A 35 -5.47 15.26 -4.53
CA ASP A 35 -4.61 14.61 -3.55
C ASP A 35 -5.33 13.45 -2.84
N LYS A 36 -6.64 13.58 -2.57
CA LYS A 36 -7.47 12.51 -2.02
C LYS A 36 -7.52 11.30 -2.96
N ILE A 37 -7.76 11.54 -4.26
CA ILE A 37 -7.76 10.45 -5.26
C ILE A 37 -6.41 9.74 -5.32
N MET A 38 -5.32 10.50 -5.32
CA MET A 38 -3.96 9.93 -5.32
C MET A 38 -3.69 9.12 -4.04
N TYR A 39 -4.08 9.65 -2.89
CA TYR A 39 -3.96 8.98 -1.61
C TYR A 39 -4.74 7.65 -1.59
N ASP A 40 -6.01 7.68 -1.96
CA ASP A 40 -6.90 6.51 -1.96
C ASP A 40 -6.42 5.43 -2.94
N THR A 41 -5.92 5.84 -4.11
CA THR A 41 -5.34 4.92 -5.09
C THR A 41 -4.13 4.21 -4.49
N ARG A 42 -3.21 4.95 -3.87
CA ARG A 42 -2.03 4.38 -3.24
C ARG A 42 -2.40 3.47 -2.06
N LYS A 43 -3.38 3.85 -1.24
CA LYS A 43 -3.89 3.04 -0.13
C LYS A 43 -4.38 1.68 -0.63
N LYS A 44 -5.23 1.69 -1.67
CA LYS A 44 -5.74 0.46 -2.30
C LYS A 44 -4.63 -0.43 -2.87
N MET A 45 -3.59 0.16 -3.47
CA MET A 45 -2.44 -0.61 -3.97
C MET A 45 -1.65 -1.28 -2.84
N ILE A 46 -1.48 -0.61 -1.71
CA ILE A 46 -0.80 -1.17 -0.53
C ILE A 46 -1.61 -2.34 0.04
N GLU A 47 -2.91 -2.14 0.22
CA GLU A 47 -3.84 -3.17 0.72
C GLU A 47 -3.86 -4.40 -0.20
N SER A 48 -3.99 -4.19 -1.52
CA SER A 48 -3.98 -5.26 -2.51
C SER A 48 -2.65 -6.04 -2.51
N ASN A 49 -1.51 -5.36 -2.36
CA ASN A 49 -0.21 -6.02 -2.28
C ASN A 49 -0.05 -6.83 -0.98
N GLN A 50 -0.58 -6.33 0.14
CA GLN A 50 -0.61 -7.08 1.40
C GLN A 50 -1.47 -8.34 1.26
N GLU A 51 -2.66 -8.20 0.68
CA GLU A 51 -3.55 -9.33 0.41
C GLU A 51 -2.89 -10.38 -0.48
N TYR A 52 -2.28 -9.97 -1.60
CA TYR A 52 -1.55 -10.86 -2.49
C TYR A 52 -0.43 -11.62 -1.76
N LYS A 53 0.36 -10.93 -0.91
CA LYS A 53 1.43 -11.57 -0.12
C LYS A 53 0.87 -12.58 0.87
N SER A 54 -0.24 -12.27 1.53
CA SER A 54 -0.92 -13.20 2.43
C SER A 54 -1.48 -14.42 1.69
N GLN A 55 -2.09 -14.22 0.52
CA GLN A 55 -2.56 -15.31 -0.33
C GLN A 55 -1.40 -16.20 -0.79
N LYS A 56 -0.30 -15.62 -1.28
CA LYS A 56 0.90 -16.36 -1.67
C LYS A 56 1.49 -17.19 -0.53
N GLN A 57 1.44 -16.70 0.70
CA GLN A 57 1.89 -17.48 1.86
C GLN A 57 0.98 -18.68 2.16
N ASN A 58 -0.33 -18.54 1.96
CA ASN A 58 -1.31 -19.58 2.25
C ASN A 58 -1.42 -20.63 1.13
N ASP A 59 -1.52 -20.18 -0.12
CA ASP A 59 -1.80 -21.02 -1.28
C ASP A 59 -0.53 -21.52 -2.00
N GLY A 60 0.64 -20.98 -1.61
CA GLY A 60 1.89 -21.13 -2.35
C GLY A 60 1.99 -20.16 -3.54
N ASP A 61 3.10 -20.18 -4.27
CA ASP A 61 3.22 -19.37 -5.48
C ASP A 61 2.17 -19.85 -6.50
N SER A 62 1.27 -18.97 -6.96
CA SER A 62 0.18 -19.32 -7.87
C SER A 62 0.65 -20.00 -9.16
N ASP A 63 1.89 -19.74 -9.58
CA ASP A 63 2.56 -20.42 -10.70
C ASP A 63 2.70 -21.95 -10.46
N LEU A 64 2.77 -22.40 -9.20
CA LEU A 64 2.78 -23.82 -8.80
C LEU A 64 1.38 -24.38 -8.56
N VAL A 65 0.39 -23.55 -8.24
CA VAL A 65 -1.01 -23.97 -8.02
C VAL A 65 -1.66 -24.48 -9.31
N PHE A 66 -1.24 -23.97 -10.47
CA PHE A 66 -1.69 -24.48 -11.77
C PHE A 66 -1.23 -25.92 -12.06
N ASN A 67 -0.05 -26.32 -11.56
CA ASN A 67 0.48 -27.66 -11.79
C ASN A 67 -0.15 -28.73 -10.88
N SER A 68 -0.68 -28.35 -9.71
CA SER A 68 -1.29 -29.31 -8.78
C SER A 68 -2.68 -29.79 -9.24
N ARG A 69 -3.42 -28.97 -9.99
CA ARG A 69 -4.74 -29.33 -10.54
C ARG A 69 -4.67 -30.22 -11.77
N ASN A 70 -3.55 -30.18 -12.50
CA ASN A 70 -3.35 -30.96 -13.73
C ASN A 70 -2.53 -32.25 -13.54
N SER A 71 -2.05 -32.53 -12.32
CA SER A 71 -1.26 -33.74 -12.02
C SER A 71 -2.12 -34.98 -11.66
N LYS A 72 -3.45 -34.92 -11.83
CA LYS A 72 -4.31 -36.11 -11.83
C LYS A 72 -4.50 -36.57 -13.28
N VAL A 73 -3.49 -37.25 -13.82
CA VAL A 73 -3.60 -38.10 -15.01
C VAL A 73 -3.11 -39.48 -14.63
#